data_AF-A0A7V0Z3W8-F1
#
_entry.id   AF-A0A7V0Z3W8-F1
#
_cell.length_a   1.000
_cell.length_b   1.000
_cell.length_c   1.000
_cell.angle_alpha   90.00
_cell.angle_beta   90.00
_cell.angle_gamma   90.00
#
_symmetry.space_group_name_H-M   'P 1'
#
loop_
_entity.id
_entity.type
_entity.pdbx_description
1 polymer ?
#
loop_
_entity_poly.entity_id
_entity_poly.type
_entity_poly.pdbx_seq_one_letter_code
_entity_poly.pdbx_strand_id
1 'polypeptide(L)'
;MLFRTNHTLDYGIKGLRTTTKILKEDSLIQIGAYISEEESKEFYIFEKNGIKIGFLSYTYGTNGIPIPKPWMVKLIALEETKKDIEKARPLCDFIIVALHFGIEYERYPNKEQKKIVKKICEMGADMIIGSHPHVIQPVEFIEVDNRKIFVAYSLGNFFVASEKDIRIPELC
;
A
#
# COMPACT_ATOMS: atom_id res chain seq x y z
N MET A 1 0.64 -12.08 -3.48
CA MET A 1 1.15 -11.02 -2.58
C MET A 1 -0.02 -10.18 -2.10
N LEU A 2 -0.11 -9.89 -0.80
CA LEU A 2 -1.20 -9.14 -0.18
C LEU A 2 -0.65 -7.91 0.55
N PHE A 3 -1.15 -6.74 0.18
CA PHE A 3 -0.88 -5.47 0.86
C PHE A 3 -1.88 -5.26 1.99
N ARG A 4 -1.40 -4.77 3.13
CA ARG A 4 -2.18 -4.68 4.37
C ARG A 4 -2.97 -3.37 4.46
N THR A 5 -4.13 -3.44 5.11
CA THR A 5 -5.19 -2.41 5.09
C THR A 5 -5.56 -1.93 6.50
N ASN A 6 -6.56 -1.04 6.59
CA ASN A 6 -7.17 -0.65 7.86
C ASN A 6 -7.88 -1.79 8.61
N HIS A 7 -8.26 -2.86 7.91
CA HIS A 7 -8.90 -4.03 8.51
C HIS A 7 -7.89 -5.06 9.07
N THR A 8 -6.60 -4.76 9.05
CA THR A 8 -5.53 -5.68 9.48
C THR A 8 -5.71 -6.18 10.92
N LEU A 9 -6.32 -5.39 11.81
CA LEU A 9 -6.47 -5.70 13.22
C LEU A 9 -7.92 -5.89 13.69
N ASP A 10 -8.88 -6.07 12.79
CA ASP A 10 -10.31 -6.23 13.15
C ASP A 10 -10.56 -7.35 14.17
N TYR A 11 -9.80 -8.45 14.05
CA TYR A 11 -9.83 -9.59 14.97
C TYR A 11 -8.64 -9.59 15.95
N GLY A 12 -8.01 -8.43 16.12
CA GLY A 12 -6.83 -8.20 16.95
C GLY A 12 -5.62 -9.05 16.54
N ILE A 13 -4.69 -9.19 17.49
CA ILE A 13 -3.45 -9.95 17.30
C ILE A 13 -3.74 -11.42 16.93
N LYS A 14 -4.79 -12.01 17.51
CA LYS A 14 -5.17 -13.39 17.23
C LYS A 14 -5.54 -13.56 15.75
N GLY A 15 -6.37 -12.67 15.22
CA GLY A 15 -6.72 -12.64 13.80
C GLY A 15 -5.49 -12.49 12.91
N LEU A 16 -4.65 -11.48 13.17
CA LEU A 16 -3.43 -11.25 12.41
C LEU A 16 -2.53 -12.49 12.39
N ARG A 17 -2.28 -13.12 13.55
CA ARG A 17 -1.44 -14.33 13.64
C ARG A 17 -2.04 -15.50 12.87
N THR A 18 -3.35 -15.73 12.99
CA THR A 18 -4.04 -16.78 12.24
C THR A 18 -3.94 -16.53 10.73
N THR A 19 -4.22 -15.32 10.26
CA THR A 19 -4.12 -14.97 8.85
C THR A 19 -2.69 -15.11 8.34
N THR A 20 -1.69 -14.58 9.04
CA THR A 20 -0.28 -14.71 8.66
C THR A 20 0.16 -16.18 8.59
N LYS A 21 -0.28 -17.02 9.52
CA LYS A 21 0.00 -18.46 9.49
C LYS A 21 -0.57 -19.11 8.22
N ILE A 22 -1.85 -18.92 7.92
CA ILE A 22 -2.52 -19.50 6.74
C ILE A 22 -1.84 -19.04 5.45
N LEU A 23 -1.55 -17.75 5.32
CA LEU A 23 -0.88 -17.22 4.13
C LEU A 23 0.51 -17.83 3.93
N LYS A 24 1.27 -18.04 5.01
CA LYS A 24 2.57 -18.72 4.92
C LYS A 24 2.43 -20.18 4.49
N GLU A 25 1.43 -20.90 5.00
CA GLU A 25 1.12 -22.28 4.61
C GLU A 25 0.76 -22.37 3.11
N ASP A 26 0.04 -21.37 2.59
CA ASP A 26 -0.35 -21.28 1.18
C ASP A 26 0.70 -20.63 0.27
N SER A 27 1.91 -20.37 0.77
CA SER A 27 2.98 -19.67 0.03
C SER A 27 2.58 -18.28 -0.51
N LEU A 28 1.63 -17.62 0.17
CA LEU A 28 1.19 -16.27 -0.13
C LEU A 28 1.99 -15.25 0.68
N ILE A 29 2.61 -14.32 -0.03
CA ILE A 29 3.40 -13.25 0.56
C ILE A 29 2.49 -12.15 1.13
N GLN A 30 2.78 -11.74 2.36
CA GLN A 30 2.14 -10.63 3.06
C GLN A 30 3.14 -9.48 3.24
N ILE A 31 2.70 -8.23 3.04
CA ILE A 31 3.53 -7.04 3.21
C ILE A 31 2.76 -5.96 3.97
N GLY A 32 3.44 -5.30 4.92
CA GLY A 32 2.88 -4.17 5.68
C GLY A 32 2.24 -4.52 7.02
N ALA A 33 2.21 -5.80 7.39
CA ALA A 33 1.87 -6.24 8.75
C ALA A 33 2.66 -7.49 9.12
N TYR A 34 3.01 -7.63 10.39
CA TYR A 34 4.04 -8.59 10.83
C TYR A 34 3.73 -9.16 12.20
N ILE A 35 4.20 -10.38 12.46
CA ILE A 35 4.06 -11.07 13.75
C ILE A 35 5.35 -11.07 14.58
N SER A 36 6.46 -10.58 14.02
CA SER A 36 7.71 -10.28 14.72
C SER A 36 8.36 -8.99 14.20
N GLU A 37 9.24 -8.40 15.01
CA GLU A 37 9.98 -7.19 14.63
C GLU A 37 11.01 -7.47 13.53
N GLU A 38 11.73 -8.59 13.59
CA GLU A 38 12.64 -9.05 12.52
C GLU A 38 11.94 -9.11 11.17
N GLU A 39 10.76 -9.75 11.07
CA GLU A 39 10.01 -9.83 9.82
C GLU A 39 9.63 -8.45 9.28
N SER A 40 9.37 -7.48 10.17
CA SER A 40 9.01 -6.11 9.78
C SER A 40 10.16 -5.30 9.15
N LYS A 41 11.40 -5.77 9.33
CA LYS A 41 12.62 -5.17 8.79
C LYS A 41 13.02 -5.78 7.43
N GLU A 42 12.45 -6.91 7.06
CA GLU A 42 12.73 -7.58 5.79
C GLU A 42 11.89 -6.96 4.67
N PHE A 43 12.58 -6.51 3.61
CA PHE A 43 11.92 -6.07 2.39
C PHE A 43 11.59 -7.29 1.53
N TYR A 44 10.35 -7.36 1.06
CA TYR A 44 10.03 -8.32 0.02
C TYR A 44 10.61 -7.82 -1.31
N ILE A 45 11.55 -8.60 -1.85
CA ILE A 45 12.17 -8.34 -3.15
C ILE A 45 11.83 -9.52 -4.06
N PHE A 46 11.16 -9.22 -5.17
CA PHE A 46 10.91 -10.18 -6.22
C PHE A 46 11.98 -10.02 -7.30
N GLU A 47 12.68 -11.10 -7.63
CA GLU A 47 13.67 -11.11 -8.68
C GLU A 47 13.22 -11.94 -9.88
N LYS A 48 13.27 -11.35 -11.09
CA LYS A 48 13.02 -12.06 -12.34
C LYS A 48 13.94 -11.52 -13.43
N ASN A 49 14.61 -12.44 -14.13
CA ASN A 49 15.54 -12.10 -15.22
C ASN A 49 16.62 -11.08 -14.81
N GLY A 50 17.11 -11.17 -13.56
CA GLY A 50 18.10 -10.26 -13.00
C GLY A 50 17.58 -8.89 -12.57
N ILE A 51 16.28 -8.61 -12.71
CA ILE A 51 15.65 -7.36 -12.26
C ILE A 51 15.03 -7.60 -10.88
N LYS A 52 15.38 -6.76 -9.91
CA LYS A 52 14.90 -6.80 -8.53
C LYS A 52 13.84 -5.73 -8.27
N ILE A 53 12.64 -6.16 -7.88
CA ILE A 53 11.51 -5.31 -7.56
C ILE A 53 11.24 -5.37 -6.06
N GLY A 54 11.44 -4.25 -5.37
CA GLY A 54 11.13 -4.08 -3.96
C GLY A 54 9.69 -3.64 -3.74
N PHE A 55 9.05 -4.17 -2.71
CA PHE A 55 7.68 -3.84 -2.34
C PHE A 55 7.58 -3.29 -0.92
N LEU A 56 6.94 -2.13 -0.79
CA LEU A 56 6.62 -1.49 0.48
C LEU A 56 5.11 -1.31 0.59
N SER A 57 4.54 -1.44 1.79
CA SER A 57 3.10 -1.35 2.01
C SER A 57 2.80 -0.58 3.29
N TYR A 58 1.92 0.41 3.19
CA TYR A 58 1.54 1.26 4.32
C TYR A 58 0.03 1.50 4.35
N THR A 59 -0.55 1.60 5.54
CA THR A 59 -1.97 1.96 5.76
C THR A 59 -2.13 3.24 6.56
N TYR A 60 -3.19 4.01 6.33
CA TYR A 60 -3.47 5.23 7.09
C TYR A 60 -3.80 4.95 8.56
N GLY A 61 -4.28 3.75 8.90
CA GLY A 61 -4.72 3.39 10.23
C GLY A 61 -5.25 1.96 10.31
N THR A 62 -5.92 1.65 11.43
CA THR A 62 -6.46 0.32 11.77
C THR A 62 -7.88 0.40 12.37
N ASN A 63 -8.77 1.21 11.78
CA ASN A 63 -10.16 1.42 12.25
C ASN A 63 -10.27 1.81 13.74
N GLY A 64 -9.29 2.58 14.24
CA GLY A 64 -9.23 2.99 15.65
C GLY A 64 -8.74 1.92 16.62
N ILE A 65 -8.43 0.71 16.14
CA ILE A 65 -7.87 -0.38 16.95
C ILE A 65 -6.41 -0.08 17.24
N PRO A 66 -5.99 0.03 18.53
CA PRO A 66 -4.61 0.33 18.87
C PRO A 66 -3.65 -0.74 18.33
N ILE A 67 -2.56 -0.28 17.71
CA ILE A 67 -1.48 -1.16 17.27
C ILE A 67 -0.59 -1.46 18.48
N PRO A 68 -0.49 -2.73 18.94
CA PRO A 68 0.23 -3.06 20.19
C PRO A 68 1.73 -2.78 20.13
N LYS A 69 2.33 -2.95 18.95
CA LYS A 69 3.74 -2.66 18.67
C LYS A 69 3.86 -1.98 17.31
N PRO A 70 4.60 -0.86 17.18
CA PRO A 70 4.65 -0.08 15.93
C PRO A 70 5.07 -0.88 14.69
N TRP A 71 5.89 -1.92 14.86
CA TRP A 71 6.34 -2.80 13.78
C TRP A 71 5.26 -3.76 13.25
N MET A 72 4.16 -3.98 13.98
CA MET A 72 3.13 -4.96 13.61
C MET A 72 2.30 -4.53 12.41
N VAL A 73 2.08 -3.23 12.23
CA VAL A 73 1.35 -2.67 11.09
C VAL A 73 2.07 -1.39 10.67
N LYS A 74 2.54 -1.36 9.43
CA LYS A 74 3.26 -0.20 8.89
C LYS A 74 2.26 0.91 8.56
N LEU A 75 2.22 1.94 9.40
CA LEU A 75 1.43 3.13 9.14
C LEU A 75 2.12 4.04 8.11
N ILE A 76 1.33 4.84 7.39
CA ILE A 76 1.86 5.91 6.56
C ILE A 76 2.48 6.98 7.46
N ALA A 77 3.80 6.94 7.57
CA ALA A 77 4.61 7.91 8.31
C ALA A 77 5.80 8.31 7.43
N LEU A 78 5.75 9.52 6.87
CA LEU A 78 6.63 9.96 5.79
C LEU A 78 8.14 9.80 6.08
N GLU A 79 8.57 10.07 7.32
CA GLU A 79 9.98 9.89 7.71
C GLU A 79 10.39 8.41 7.73
N GLU A 80 9.54 7.52 8.22
CA GLU A 80 9.82 6.08 8.23
C GLU A 80 9.71 5.49 6.81
N THR A 81 8.74 5.94 6.02
CA THR A 81 8.63 5.58 4.60
C THR A 81 9.88 5.99 3.82
N LYS A 82 10.42 7.19 4.08
CA LYS A 82 11.68 7.65 3.47
C LYS A 82 12.84 6.72 3.83
N LYS A 83 13.02 6.41 5.12
CA LYS A 83 14.08 5.49 5.57
C LYS A 83 13.95 4.10 4.96
N ASP A 84 12.73 3.59 4.84
CA ASP A 84 12.47 2.29 4.22
C ASP A 84 12.85 2.31 2.72
N ILE A 85 12.50 3.37 1.99
CA ILE A 85 12.89 3.55 0.58
C ILE A 85 14.42 3.65 0.43
N GLU A 86 15.07 4.47 1.27
CA GLU A 86 16.54 4.63 1.24
C GLU A 86 17.29 3.31 1.50
N LYS A 87 16.77 2.46 2.41
CA LYS A 87 17.33 1.13 2.68
C LYS A 87 17.04 0.11 1.58
N ALA A 88 15.85 0.18 0.96
CA ALA A 88 15.47 -0.74 -0.11
C ALA A 88 16.19 -0.41 -1.43
N ARG A 89 16.50 0.87 -1.67
CA ARG A 89 17.08 1.35 -2.93
C ARG A 89 18.36 0.64 -3.38
N PRO A 90 19.40 0.44 -2.55
CA PRO A 90 20.60 -0.29 -2.98
C PRO A 90 20.36 -1.78 -3.24
N LEU A 91 19.21 -2.32 -2.85
CA LEU A 91 18.86 -3.74 -2.99
C LEU A 91 17.97 -4.02 -4.20
N CYS A 92 17.35 -2.98 -4.79
CA CYS A 92 16.31 -3.11 -5.81
C CYS A 92 16.61 -2.23 -7.01
N ASP A 93 16.18 -2.65 -8.20
CA ASP A 93 16.19 -1.83 -9.41
C ASP A 93 14.91 -0.98 -9.52
N PHE A 94 13.80 -1.47 -8.98
CA PHE A 94 12.50 -0.80 -9.00
C PHE A 94 11.79 -0.91 -7.65
N ILE A 95 11.15 0.16 -7.16
CA ILE A 95 10.42 0.18 -5.89
C ILE A 95 8.93 0.50 -6.12
N ILE A 96 8.07 -0.43 -5.71
CA ILE A 96 6.62 -0.28 -5.69
C ILE A 96 6.16 0.03 -4.26
N VAL A 97 5.46 1.14 -4.08
CA VAL A 97 4.86 1.53 -2.80
C VAL A 97 3.34 1.36 -2.88
N ALA A 98 2.81 0.45 -2.08
CA ALA A 98 1.38 0.27 -1.90
C ALA A 98 0.87 1.13 -0.73
N LEU A 99 -0.19 1.90 -0.97
CA LEU A 99 -0.81 2.78 0.01
C LEU A 99 -2.28 2.41 0.21
N HIS A 100 -2.68 2.25 1.46
CA HIS A 100 -4.08 2.08 1.83
C HIS A 100 -4.56 3.35 2.55
N PHE A 101 -5.26 4.24 1.83
CA PHE A 101 -5.51 5.63 2.23
C PHE A 101 -6.61 6.32 1.41
N GLY A 102 -7.07 7.48 1.89
CA GLY A 102 -8.12 8.24 1.24
C GLY A 102 -9.42 8.20 2.02
N ILE A 103 -10.53 8.49 1.35
CA ILE A 103 -11.87 8.47 1.93
C ILE A 103 -12.69 7.46 1.14
N GLU A 104 -13.43 6.62 1.83
CA GLU A 104 -14.30 5.62 1.22
C GLU A 104 -15.30 6.26 0.25
N TYR A 105 -15.46 5.65 -0.92
CA TYR A 105 -16.38 6.00 -2.00
C TYR A 105 -16.13 7.34 -2.71
N GLU A 106 -15.09 8.08 -2.33
CA GLU A 106 -14.69 9.30 -3.04
C GLU A 106 -13.97 8.95 -4.36
N ARG A 107 -14.52 9.44 -5.48
CA ARG A 107 -14.00 9.14 -6.83
C ARG A 107 -12.71 9.90 -7.17
N TYR A 108 -12.33 10.90 -6.38
CA TYR A 108 -11.14 11.70 -6.61
C TYR A 108 -10.26 11.75 -5.35
N PRO A 109 -8.93 11.70 -5.51
CA PRO A 109 -8.03 11.77 -4.38
C PRO A 109 -8.09 13.14 -3.71
N ASN A 110 -8.14 13.14 -2.39
CA ASN A 110 -8.14 14.38 -1.61
C ASN A 110 -6.74 15.03 -1.57
N LYS A 111 -6.65 16.23 -0.98
CA LYS A 111 -5.40 17.00 -0.91
C LYS A 111 -4.28 16.25 -0.17
N GLU A 112 -4.61 15.53 0.91
CA GLU A 112 -3.61 14.78 1.68
C GLU A 112 -3.10 13.55 0.92
N GLN A 113 -3.96 12.82 0.20
CA GLN A 113 -3.52 11.73 -0.68
C GLN A 113 -2.50 12.23 -1.71
N LYS A 114 -2.81 13.31 -2.44
CA LYS A 114 -1.90 13.90 -3.43
C LYS A 114 -0.58 14.35 -2.82
N LYS A 115 -0.62 14.94 -1.63
CA LYS A 115 0.57 15.39 -0.89
C LYS A 115 1.45 14.23 -0.44
N ILE A 116 0.85 13.15 0.08
CA ILE A 116 1.57 11.93 0.49
C ILE A 116 2.25 11.30 -0.74
N VAL A 117 1.49 11.11 -1.81
CA VAL A 117 1.98 10.55 -3.08
C VAL A 117 3.16 11.35 -3.60
N LYS A 118 3.02 12.68 -3.73
CA LYS A 118 4.09 13.54 -4.23
C LYS A 118 5.38 13.38 -3.43
N LYS A 119 5.29 13.38 -2.09
CA LYS A 119 6.46 13.19 -1.23
C LYS A 119 7.10 11.82 -1.39
N ILE A 120 6.31 10.76 -1.53
CA ILE A 120 6.84 9.40 -1.73
C ILE A 120 7.51 9.26 -3.10
N CYS A 121 6.99 9.92 -4.14
CA CYS A 121 7.66 10.02 -5.44
C CYS A 121 9.03 10.73 -5.32
N GLU A 122 9.06 11.87 -4.62
CA GLU A 122 10.27 12.65 -4.31
C GLU A 122 11.31 11.82 -3.50
N MET A 123 10.86 10.88 -2.67
CA MET A 123 11.73 9.99 -1.89
C MET A 123 12.37 8.87 -2.70
N GLY A 124 11.94 8.62 -3.94
CA GLY A 124 12.54 7.61 -4.81
C GLY A 124 11.69 6.37 -5.08
N ALA A 125 10.38 6.41 -4.81
CA ALA A 125 9.46 5.41 -5.34
C ALA A 125 9.41 5.50 -6.88
N ASP A 126 9.21 4.34 -7.54
CA ASP A 126 9.12 4.25 -9.00
C ASP A 126 7.68 3.96 -9.47
N MET A 127 6.84 3.44 -8.58
CA MET A 127 5.42 3.25 -8.79
C MET A 127 4.65 3.32 -7.47
N ILE A 128 3.46 3.91 -7.50
CA ILE A 128 2.54 3.93 -6.37
C ILE A 128 1.22 3.26 -6.75
N ILE A 129 0.78 2.33 -5.89
CA ILE A 129 -0.51 1.63 -6.02
C ILE A 129 -1.36 1.89 -4.78
N GLY A 130 -2.44 2.64 -4.96
CA GLY A 130 -3.38 2.99 -3.92
C GLY A 130 -4.58 2.04 -3.82
N SER A 131 -5.17 2.01 -2.64
CA SER A 131 -6.41 1.31 -2.28
C SER A 131 -7.06 2.00 -1.07
N HIS A 132 -8.21 1.50 -0.61
CA HIS A 132 -9.07 2.01 0.48
C HIS A 132 -10.39 2.65 0.01
N PRO A 133 -10.42 3.55 -1.00
CA PRO A 133 -11.67 4.19 -1.38
C PRO A 133 -12.78 3.26 -1.89
N HIS A 134 -12.49 1.97 -2.15
CA HIS A 134 -13.43 0.99 -2.72
C HIS A 134 -14.02 1.36 -4.10
N VAL A 135 -13.55 2.45 -4.69
CA VAL A 135 -13.86 2.92 -6.04
C VAL A 135 -12.58 3.22 -6.80
N ILE A 136 -12.65 3.18 -8.13
CA ILE A 136 -11.52 3.58 -8.99
C ILE A 136 -11.32 5.09 -8.83
N GLN A 137 -10.08 5.49 -8.57
CA GLN A 137 -9.64 6.89 -8.64
C GLN A 137 -8.69 7.07 -9.83
N PRO A 138 -8.44 8.30 -10.29
CA PRO A 138 -7.56 8.56 -11.42
C PRO A 138 -6.18 7.92 -11.31
N VAL A 139 -5.63 7.60 -12.48
CA VAL A 139 -4.23 7.25 -12.68
C VAL A 139 -3.53 8.46 -13.28
N GLU A 140 -2.34 8.77 -12.79
CA GLU A 140 -1.51 9.85 -13.33
C GLU A 140 -0.04 9.44 -13.38
N PHE A 141 0.73 10.22 -14.14
CA PHE A 141 2.18 10.16 -14.11
C PHE A 141 2.72 11.42 -13.46
N ILE A 142 3.55 11.27 -12.44
CA ILE A 142 4.21 12.37 -11.75
C ILE A 142 5.68 12.42 -12.19
N GLU A 143 6.14 13.59 -12.60
CA GLU A 143 7.54 13.81 -12.97
C GLU A 143 8.34 14.34 -11.78
N VAL A 144 9.45 13.67 -11.45
CA VAL A 144 10.39 14.04 -10.38
C VAL A 144 11.80 13.73 -10.87
N ASP A 145 12.68 14.73 -10.92
CA ASP A 145 14.09 14.56 -11.31
C ASP A 145 14.27 13.78 -12.63
N ASN A 146 13.49 14.15 -13.66
CA ASN A 146 13.42 13.48 -14.97
C ASN A 146 12.94 12.01 -14.95
N ARG A 147 12.44 11.50 -13.81
CA ARG A 147 11.76 10.21 -13.71
C ARG A 147 10.25 10.42 -13.85
N LYS A 148 9.60 9.54 -14.61
CA LYS A 148 8.15 9.52 -14.78
C LYS A 148 7.57 8.37 -13.96
N ILE A 149 6.88 8.70 -12.88
CA ILE A 149 6.42 7.75 -11.86
C ILE A 149 4.94 7.48 -12.08
N PHE A 150 4.57 6.20 -12.22
CA PHE A 150 3.17 5.79 -12.36
C PHE A 150 2.47 5.81 -11.00
N VAL A 151 1.31 6.47 -10.91
CA VAL A 151 0.51 6.55 -9.69
C VAL A 151 -0.92 6.16 -10.01
N ALA A 152 -1.42 5.11 -9.36
CA ALA A 152 -2.84 4.83 -9.25
C ALA A 152 -3.31 5.13 -7.83
N TYR A 153 -4.23 6.09 -7.63
CA TYR A 153 -4.66 6.47 -6.27
C TYR A 153 -5.59 5.45 -5.61
N SER A 154 -6.37 4.72 -6.42
CA SER A 154 -7.19 3.59 -5.98
C SER A 154 -7.55 2.75 -7.18
N LEU A 155 -7.28 1.45 -7.12
CA LEU A 155 -7.72 0.49 -8.14
C LEU A 155 -9.19 0.05 -7.97
N GLY A 156 -9.88 0.53 -6.93
CA GLY A 156 -11.21 0.06 -6.58
C GLY A 156 -11.23 -1.39 -6.09
N ASN A 157 -12.41 -1.99 -6.12
CA ASN A 157 -12.60 -3.39 -5.75
C ASN A 157 -12.55 -4.28 -7.00
N PHE A 158 -11.92 -5.47 -6.88
CA PHE A 158 -11.88 -6.46 -7.96
C PHE A 158 -13.28 -7.03 -8.27
N PHE A 159 -14.12 -7.17 -7.25
CA PHE A 159 -15.52 -7.59 -7.38
C PHE A 159 -16.40 -6.74 -6.45
N VAL A 160 -17.55 -6.27 -6.96
CA VAL A 160 -18.53 -5.50 -6.19
C VAL A 160 -19.89 -6.17 -6.33
N ALA A 161 -20.43 -6.69 -5.24
CA ALA A 161 -21.84 -7.06 -5.11
C ALA A 161 -22.49 -6.09 -4.11
N SER A 162 -22.72 -4.86 -4.53
CA SER A 162 -23.54 -3.91 -3.77
C SER A 162 -24.50 -3.20 -4.72
N GLU A 163 -25.79 -3.28 -4.41
CA GLU A 163 -26.92 -2.78 -5.22
C GLU A 163 -27.00 -1.24 -5.31
N LYS A 164 -26.00 -0.50 -4.84
CA LYS A 164 -26.03 0.96 -4.96
C LYS A 164 -25.56 1.36 -6.35
N ASP A 165 -26.53 1.36 -7.25
CA ASP A 165 -26.59 1.95 -8.58
C ASP A 165 -25.54 3.07 -8.83
N ILE A 166 -24.30 2.68 -9.14
CA ILE A 166 -23.26 3.61 -9.61
C ILE A 166 -23.51 3.80 -11.10
N ARG A 167 -24.44 4.70 -11.44
CA ARG A 167 -24.59 5.18 -12.81
C ARG A 167 -23.31 5.90 -13.20
N ILE A 168 -22.64 5.38 -14.22
CA ILE A 168 -21.63 6.11 -14.98
C ILE A 168 -22.43 7.16 -15.75
N PRO A 169 -22.26 8.48 -15.51
CA PRO A 169 -22.89 9.48 -16.35
C PRO A 169 -22.35 9.28 -17.76
N GLU A 170 -23.25 9.05 -18.71
CA GLU A 170 -22.94 9.05 -20.13
C GLU A 170 -22.25 10.39 -20.47
N LEU A 171 -21.05 10.30 -21.04
CA LEU A 171 -20.36 11.44 -21.61
C LEU A 171 -21.17 11.92 -22.83
N CYS A 172 -21.81 13.08 -22.72
CA CYS A 172 -22.26 13.89 -23.85
C CYS A 172 -21.15 14.85 -24.27
#